data_AF-G5R5V7-F1
#
_entry.id   AF-G5R5V7-F1
#
_cell.length_a   1.000
_cell.length_b   1.000
_cell.length_c   1.000
_cell.angle_alpha   90.00
_cell.angle_beta   90.00
_cell.angle_gamma   90.00
#
_symmetry.space_group_name_H-M   'P 1'
#
loop_
_entity.id
_entity.type
_entity.pdbx_description
1 polymer ?
#
loop_
_entity_poly.entity_id
_entity_poly.type
_entity_poly.pdbx_seq_one_letter_code
_entity_poly.pdbx_strand_id
1 'polypeptide(L)'
;MANGIAEDTQKSYISRFNGAVAKFIAYEKGEDVTVKQRRSPVKNSQSSPVSLQNTLVKTFELPIPLRDELTVIIGNLPRDLTKDEARRISTIIESFAVSQPAND
;
A
#
# COMPACT_ATOMS: atom_id res chain seq x y z
N MET A 1 29.90 5.77 -38.47
CA MET A 1 29.28 4.44 -38.25
C MET A 1 30.37 3.41 -38.01
N ALA A 2 30.83 3.27 -36.76
CA ALA A 2 31.70 2.15 -36.38
C ALA A 2 30.82 1.01 -35.85
N ASN A 3 30.92 -0.16 -36.45
CA ASN A 3 30.35 -1.43 -35.96
C ASN A 3 28.82 -1.59 -35.97
N GLY A 4 28.08 -0.85 -36.80
CA GLY A 4 26.65 -1.10 -37.03
C GLY A 4 25.73 -0.82 -35.83
N ILE A 5 26.25 -0.22 -34.76
CA ILE A 5 25.49 0.20 -33.57
C ILE A 5 25.43 1.72 -33.57
N ALA A 6 24.23 2.27 -33.35
CA ALA A 6 24.07 3.72 -33.23
C ALA A 6 24.90 4.26 -32.05
N GLU A 7 25.59 5.38 -32.26
CA GLU A 7 26.52 5.96 -31.27
C GLU A 7 25.83 6.27 -29.93
N ASP A 8 24.55 6.63 -29.97
CA ASP A 8 23.72 6.88 -28.79
C ASP A 8 23.42 5.59 -28.00
N THR A 9 23.25 4.46 -28.70
CA THR A 9 23.09 3.14 -28.08
C THR A 9 24.39 2.72 -27.40
N GLN A 10 25.54 2.96 -28.04
CA GLN A 10 26.85 2.65 -27.45
C GLN A 10 27.10 3.46 -26.17
N LYS A 11 26.85 4.77 -26.19
CA LYS A 11 26.97 5.64 -25.01
C LYS A 11 26.06 5.21 -23.87
N SER A 12 24.81 4.85 -24.19
CA SER A 12 23.84 4.36 -23.22
C SER A 12 24.28 3.06 -22.56
N TYR A 13 24.85 2.14 -23.34
CA TYR A 13 25.33 0.86 -22.84
C TYR A 13 26.56 1.03 -21.94
N ILE A 14 27.52 1.88 -22.35
CA ILE A 14 28.71 2.20 -21.54
C ILE A 14 28.31 2.83 -20.21
N SER A 15 27.37 3.78 -20.21
CA SER A 15 26.89 4.42 -18.99
C SER A 15 26.26 3.42 -18.01
N ARG A 16 25.43 2.50 -18.52
CA ARG A 16 24.82 1.42 -17.72
C ARG A 16 25.88 0.47 -17.14
N PHE A 17 26.86 0.10 -17.95
CA PHE A 17 27.95 -0.78 -17.54
C PHE A 17 28.79 -0.15 -16.43
N ASN A 18 29.23 1.11 -16.60
CA ASN A 18 29.99 1.83 -15.59
C ASN A 18 29.21 1.98 -14.27
N GLY A 19 27.90 2.19 -14.35
CA GLY A 19 27.02 2.23 -13.17
C GLY A 19 26.92 0.90 -12.44
N ALA A 20 26.98 -0.23 -13.16
CA ALA A 20 27.00 -1.56 -12.54
C ALA A 20 28.35 -1.87 -11.88
N VAL A 21 29.46 -1.53 -12.53
CA VAL A 21 30.81 -1.72 -11.98
C VAL A 21 31.01 -0.91 -10.70
N ALA A 22 30.57 0.36 -10.69
CA ALA A 22 30.66 1.20 -9.48
C ALA A 22 29.91 0.60 -8.28
N LYS A 23 28.73 0.02 -8.52
CA LYS A 23 27.93 -0.67 -7.50
C LYS A 23 28.62 -1.94 -7.00
N PHE A 24 29.25 -2.69 -7.90
CA PHE A 24 30.00 -3.88 -7.53
C PHE A 24 31.19 -3.55 -6.63
N ILE A 25 31.96 -2.52 -6.96
CA ILE A 25 33.08 -2.06 -6.13
C ILE A 25 32.60 -1.54 -4.77
N ALA A 26 31.47 -0.84 -4.72
CA ALA A 26 30.88 -0.37 -3.46
C ALA A 26 30.44 -1.54 -2.56
N TYR A 27 29.84 -2.58 -3.16
CA TYR A 27 29.48 -3.82 -2.46
C TYR A 27 30.71 -4.52 -1.88
N GLU A 28 31.78 -4.65 -2.66
CA GLU A 28 33.04 -5.28 -2.23
C GLU A 28 33.67 -4.53 -1.03
N LYS A 29 33.50 -3.21 -0.96
CA LYS A 29 33.96 -2.36 0.14
C LYS A 29 33.04 -2.38 1.37
N GLY A 30 31.94 -3.13 1.33
CA GLY A 30 30.97 -3.24 2.43
C GLY A 30 30.04 -2.03 2.57
N GLU A 31 29.94 -1.19 1.54
CA GLU A 31 29.00 -0.06 1.50
C GLU A 31 27.62 -0.55 1.03
N ASP A 32 26.55 -0.12 1.70
CA ASP A 32 25.19 -0.61 1.43
C ASP A 32 24.65 -0.07 0.09
N VAL A 33 24.59 -0.94 -0.92
CA VAL A 33 24.32 -0.57 -2.31
C VAL A 33 22.82 -0.44 -2.55
N THR A 34 22.25 0.67 -2.11
CA THR A 34 20.83 0.95 -2.36
C THR A 34 20.60 1.44 -3.80
N VAL A 35 19.80 0.69 -4.57
CA VAL A 35 19.40 1.12 -5.91
C VAL A 35 18.37 2.25 -5.76
N LYS A 36 18.82 3.51 -5.84
CA LYS A 36 17.90 4.64 -6.00
C LYS A 36 17.17 4.50 -7.33
N GLN A 37 15.93 4.02 -7.28
CA GLN A 37 14.98 4.13 -8.39
C GLN A 37 14.91 5.59 -8.78
N ARG A 38 15.33 5.89 -10.01
CA ARG A 38 15.31 7.25 -10.55
C ARG A 38 13.84 7.65 -10.66
N ARG A 39 13.38 8.48 -9.72
CA ARG A 39 12.02 9.03 -9.69
C ARG A 39 11.78 9.73 -11.03
N SER A 40 10.75 9.30 -11.74
CA SER A 40 10.12 10.13 -12.78
C SER A 40 9.68 11.45 -12.14
N PRO A 41 9.70 12.58 -12.86
CA PRO A 41 9.29 13.86 -12.30
C PRO A 41 7.77 13.86 -12.13
N VAL A 42 7.30 13.41 -10.97
CA VAL A 42 5.88 13.52 -10.58
C VAL A 42 5.70 14.89 -9.93
N LYS A 43 4.82 15.69 -10.55
CA LYS A 43 4.37 17.00 -10.10
C LYS A 43 3.78 16.89 -8.68
N ASN A 44 4.22 17.80 -7.81
CA ASN A 44 3.84 17.98 -6.42
C ASN A 44 2.32 17.84 -6.17
N SER A 45 1.92 16.94 -5.28
CA SER A 45 0.71 17.07 -4.45
C SER A 45 0.96 16.37 -3.12
N GLN A 46 0.42 16.97 -2.06
CA GLN A 46 0.80 16.82 -0.66
C GLN A 46 0.53 15.43 -0.05
N SER A 47 1.37 15.13 0.93
CA SER A 47 1.31 14.13 2.01
C SER A 47 -0.02 13.44 2.34
N SER A 48 -0.02 12.10 2.30
CA SER A 48 -0.73 11.22 3.24
C SER A 48 -0.02 9.84 3.29
N PRO A 49 0.03 9.16 4.45
CA PRO A 49 0.88 8.00 4.65
C PRO A 49 0.34 6.76 3.93
N VAL A 50 1.26 6.05 3.27
CA VAL A 50 1.26 4.62 2.92
C VAL A 50 -0.11 3.97 2.75
N SER A 51 -0.53 3.77 1.50
CA SER A 51 -1.35 2.59 1.17
C SER A 51 -0.77 1.91 -0.06
N LEU A 52 -0.30 0.70 0.18
CA LEU A 52 0.23 -0.24 -0.80
C LEU A 52 -0.82 -0.44 -1.90
N GLN A 53 -0.35 -0.55 -3.14
CA GLN A 53 -1.14 -0.96 -4.29
C GLN A 53 -1.95 -2.21 -3.96
N ASN A 54 -3.27 -2.09 -3.87
CA ASN A 54 -4.18 -3.23 -3.92
C ASN A 54 -5.55 -2.74 -4.37
N THR A 55 -6.15 -3.49 -5.29
CA THR A 55 -7.55 -3.41 -5.76
C THR A 55 -8.40 -2.36 -5.05
N LEU A 56 -8.79 -1.29 -5.76
CA LEU A 56 -9.52 -0.13 -5.24
C LEU A 56 -10.95 -0.52 -4.80
N VAL A 57 -11.09 -1.26 -3.70
CA VAL A 57 -12.36 -1.51 -3.04
C VAL A 57 -12.76 -0.20 -2.38
N LYS A 58 -13.87 0.40 -2.84
CA LYS A 58 -14.39 1.64 -2.27
C LYS A 58 -14.93 1.34 -0.88
N THR A 59 -14.28 1.87 0.14
CA THR A 59 -14.72 1.74 1.53
C THR A 59 -15.45 3.01 2.00
N PHE A 60 -16.16 2.89 3.12
CA PHE A 60 -16.75 4.01 3.85
C PHE A 60 -16.79 3.73 5.35
N GLU A 61 -17.08 4.76 6.13
CA GLU A 61 -17.26 4.67 7.58
C GLU A 61 -18.74 4.80 7.92
N LEU A 62 -19.25 3.91 8.77
CA LEU A 62 -20.66 3.86 9.18
C LEU A 62 -20.78 4.16 10.68
N PRO A 63 -21.30 5.35 11.07
CA PRO A 63 -21.62 5.64 12.47
C PRO A 63 -22.95 4.98 12.87
N ILE A 64 -22.92 4.21 13.96
CA ILE A 64 -24.06 3.50 14.54
C ILE A 64 -24.28 4.02 15.97
N PRO A 65 -25.31 4.84 16.21
CA PRO A 65 -25.68 5.24 17.57
C PRO A 65 -26.27 4.03 18.31
N LEU A 66 -25.76 3.72 19.50
CA LEU A 66 -26.21 2.58 20.30
C LEU A 66 -27.03 2.98 21.53
N ARG A 67 -26.58 3.99 22.27
CA ARG A 67 -27.18 4.49 23.52
C ARG A 67 -26.89 5.98 23.65
N ASP A 68 -27.46 6.62 24.66
CA ASP A 68 -27.17 8.01 25.00
C ASP A 68 -25.65 8.22 25.11
N GLU A 69 -25.12 9.20 24.36
CA GLU A 69 -23.69 9.54 24.28
C GLU A 69 -22.75 8.43 23.74
N LEU A 70 -23.26 7.36 23.13
CA LEU A 70 -22.44 6.29 22.56
C LEU A 70 -22.74 6.04 21.07
N THR A 71 -21.80 6.44 20.22
CA THR A 71 -21.78 6.14 18.77
C THR A 71 -20.59 5.25 18.44
N VAL A 72 -20.85 4.11 17.80
CA VAL A 72 -19.82 3.18 17.32
C VAL A 72 -19.61 3.43 15.83
N ILE A 73 -18.36 3.66 15.42
CA ILE A 73 -18.02 3.86 14.00
C ILE A 73 -17.42 2.57 13.45
N ILE A 74 -18.06 1.97 12.46
CA ILE A 74 -17.49 0.86 11.71
C ILE A 74 -16.70 1.44 10.53
N GLY A 75 -15.38 1.41 10.63
CA GLY A 75 -14.48 1.87 9.58
C GLY A 75 -14.20 0.81 8.51
N ASN A 76 -13.70 1.25 7.35
CA ASN A 76 -13.28 0.38 6.24
C ASN A 76 -14.35 -0.59 5.74
N LEU A 77 -15.64 -0.24 5.86
CA LEU A 77 -16.71 -1.09 5.37
C LEU A 77 -16.75 -1.02 3.83
N PRO A 78 -16.63 -2.15 3.12
CA PRO A 78 -16.66 -2.15 1.67
C PRO A 78 -18.05 -1.79 1.14
N ARG A 79 -18.13 -0.99 0.07
CA ARG A 79 -19.42 -0.62 -0.56
C ARG A 79 -20.11 -1.79 -1.25
N ASP A 80 -19.38 -2.84 -1.57
CA ASP A 80 -19.80 -4.05 -2.25
C ASP A 80 -19.90 -5.26 -1.32
N LEU A 81 -20.09 -5.02 -0.01
CA LEU A 81 -20.26 -6.05 1.02
C LEU A 81 -21.31 -7.10 0.63
N THR A 82 -20.92 -8.37 0.58
CA THR A 82 -21.84 -9.47 0.29
C THR A 82 -22.65 -9.87 1.53
N LYS A 83 -23.75 -10.61 1.32
CA LYS A 83 -24.61 -11.09 2.43
C LYS A 83 -23.85 -11.98 3.42
N ASP A 84 -22.97 -12.84 2.91
CA ASP A 84 -22.20 -13.77 3.74
C ASP A 84 -21.15 -13.04 4.59
N GLU A 85 -20.50 -12.02 4.03
CA GLU A 85 -19.56 -11.16 4.75
C GLU A 85 -20.27 -10.32 5.82
N ALA A 86 -21.43 -9.73 5.48
CA ALA A 86 -22.24 -8.99 6.44
C ALA A 86 -22.65 -9.87 7.62
N ARG A 87 -23.08 -11.12 7.34
CA ARG A 87 -23.44 -12.10 8.37
C ARG A 87 -22.23 -12.48 9.24
N ARG A 88 -21.05 -12.61 8.64
CA ARG A 88 -19.82 -12.86 9.39
C ARG A 88 -19.50 -11.71 10.34
N ILE A 89 -19.59 -10.45 9.88
CA ILE A 89 -19.39 -9.27 10.72
C ILE A 89 -20.38 -9.26 11.89
N SER A 90 -21.67 -9.51 11.63
CA SER A 90 -22.69 -9.51 12.69
C SER A 90 -22.43 -10.60 13.73
N THR A 91 -22.10 -11.82 13.31
CA THR A 91 -21.82 -12.94 14.22
C THR A 91 -20.60 -12.67 15.10
N ILE A 92 -19.57 -12.01 14.56
CA ILE A 92 -18.40 -11.62 15.36
C ILE A 92 -18.83 -10.62 16.44
N ILE A 93 -19.57 -9.58 16.08
CA ILE A 93 -20.05 -8.57 17.05
C ILE A 93 -20.93 -9.23 18.13
N GLU A 94 -21.84 -10.12 17.72
CA GLU A 94 -22.73 -10.87 18.62
C GLU A 94 -21.95 -11.74 19.61
N SER A 95 -20.82 -12.34 19.19
CA SER A 95 -19.99 -13.17 20.08
C SER A 95 -19.35 -12.41 21.25
N PHE A 96 -19.21 -11.08 21.14
CA PHE A 96 -18.73 -10.23 22.22
C PHE A 96 -19.85 -9.72 23.14
N ALA A 97 -21.11 -9.92 22.75
CA ALA A 97 -22.23 -9.55 23.60
C ALA A 97 -22.26 -10.45 24.83
N VAL A 98 -22.14 -9.85 26.01
CA VAL A 98 -22.39 -10.56 27.27
C VAL A 98 -23.90 -10.76 27.35
N SER A 99 -24.33 -12.03 27.47
CA SER A 99 -25.74 -12.34 27.73
C SER A 99 -26.12 -11.70 29.06
N GLN A 100 -26.89 -10.61 28.99
CA GLN A 100 -27.40 -9.97 30.19
C GLN A 100 -28.35 -10.97 30.85
N PRO A 101 -28.18 -11.34 32.14
CA PRO A 101 -29.19 -12.14 32.81
C PRO A 101 -30.48 -11.32 32.79
N ALA A 102 -31.55 -11.91 32.25
CA ALA A 102 -32.89 -11.37 32.35
C ALA A 102 -33.21 -11.25 33.86
N ASN A 103 -33.10 -10.04 34.39
CA ASN A 103 -33.64 -9.73 35.70
C ASN A 103 -35.15 -9.56 35.50
N ASP A 104 -35.88 -10.63 35.82
CA ASP A 104 -37.33 -10.68 36.01
C ASP A 104 -37.69 -10.07 37.38
#